data_AF-A0A2K9CV99-F1
#
_entry.id   AF-A0A2K9CV99-F1
#
_cell.length_a   1.000
_cell.length_b   1.000
_cell.length_c   1.000
_cell.angle_alpha   90.00
_cell.angle_beta   90.00
_cell.angle_gamma   90.00
#
_symmetry.space_group_name_H-M   'P 1'
#
loop_
_entity.id
_entity.type
_entity.pdbx_description
1 polymer ?
#
loop_
_entity_poly.entity_id
_entity_poly.type
_entity_poly.pdbx_seq_one_letter_code
_entity_poly.pdbx_strand_id
1 'polypeptide(L)'
;MKDIEQVKALIVQSAVGGLGAADLRRYVMQEATYLSEAEFQSIILGLQEAGHLCGHEVEGQWMYTAIDTAAPGFIALEYSPQFAERIIAASCEEFKEIDVDAMISQLDEMIASARLRKAFKNQ
;
A
#
# COMPACT_ATOMS: atom_id res chain seq x y z
N MET A 1 21.18 7.87 -11.99
CA MET A 1 21.02 6.48 -11.52
C MET A 1 21.89 6.14 -10.31
N LYS A 2 23.17 6.54 -10.26
CA LYS A 2 24.04 6.28 -9.09
C LYS A 2 23.51 6.88 -7.78
N ASP A 3 22.87 8.04 -7.84
CA ASP A 3 22.39 8.74 -6.64
C ASP A 3 21.19 8.04 -5.98
N ILE A 4 20.27 7.46 -6.76
CA ILE A 4 19.11 6.71 -6.23
C ILE A 4 19.55 5.40 -5.56
N GLU A 5 20.49 4.67 -6.16
CA GLU A 5 21.00 3.44 -5.55
C GLU A 5 21.77 3.71 -4.25
N GLN A 6 22.46 4.85 -4.16
CA GLN A 6 23.06 5.31 -2.91
C GLN A 6 22.01 5.62 -1.85
N VAL A 7 20.90 6.27 -2.21
CA VAL A 7 19.79 6.54 -1.28
C VAL A 7 19.14 5.24 -0.80
N LYS A 8 18.93 4.27 -1.69
CA LYS A 8 18.43 2.94 -1.31
C LYS A 8 19.37 2.26 -0.30
N ALA A 9 20.67 2.26 -0.59
CA ALA A 9 21.66 1.68 0.30
C ALA A 9 21.69 2.40 1.66
N LEU A 10 21.60 3.74 1.65
CA LEU A 10 21.53 4.56 2.86
C LEU A 10 20.32 4.16 3.71
N ILE A 11 19.12 4.10 3.11
CA ILE A 11 17.88 3.71 3.80
C ILE A 11 18.01 2.34 4.46
N VAL A 12 18.48 1.35 3.69
CA VAL A 12 18.62 -0.03 4.19
C VAL A 12 19.64 -0.08 5.34
N GLN A 13 20.80 0.57 5.19
CA GLN A 13 21.83 0.59 6.23
C GLN A 13 21.36 1.30 7.51
N SER A 14 20.64 2.43 7.38
CA SER A 14 20.06 3.14 8.51
C SER A 14 19.01 2.33 9.27
N ALA A 15 18.38 1.35 8.61
CA ALA A 15 17.32 0.53 9.18
C ALA A 15 17.80 -0.80 9.77
N VAL A 16 19.11 -1.10 9.83
CA VAL A 16 19.68 -2.39 10.26
C VAL A 16 19.34 -2.81 11.71
N GLY A 17 18.84 -1.91 12.55
CA GLY A 17 18.34 -2.23 13.89
C GLY A 17 16.91 -1.75 14.16
N GLY A 18 16.20 -1.34 13.10
CA GLY A 18 14.98 -0.56 13.22
C GLY A 18 15.26 0.93 13.41
N LEU A 19 14.61 1.77 12.62
CA LEU A 19 14.67 3.22 12.77
C LEU A 19 13.26 3.82 12.63
N GLY A 20 12.94 4.79 13.49
CA GLY A 20 11.67 5.49 13.43
C GLY A 20 11.48 6.19 12.10
N ALA A 21 10.26 6.18 11.56
CA ALA A 21 9.94 6.76 10.26
C ALA A 21 10.36 8.24 10.15
N ALA A 22 10.12 9.00 11.22
CA ALA A 22 10.49 10.41 11.29
C ALA A 22 12.01 10.63 11.31
N ASP A 23 12.75 9.76 12.01
CA ASP A 23 14.21 9.82 12.10
C ASP A 23 14.85 9.39 10.77
N LEU A 24 14.39 8.29 10.18
CA LEU A 24 14.84 7.83 8.88
C LEU A 24 14.61 8.90 7.81
N ARG A 25 13.39 9.46 7.75
CA ARG A 25 13.06 10.53 6.83
C ARG A 25 13.99 11.72 7.01
N ARG A 26 14.18 12.18 8.26
CA ARG A 26 15.04 13.34 8.53
C ARG A 26 16.47 13.08 8.06
N TYR A 27 17.02 11.91 8.40
CA TYR A 27 18.38 11.53 8.05
C TYR A 27 18.58 11.47 6.53
N VAL A 28 17.68 10.78 5.82
CA VAL A 28 17.77 10.63 4.36
C VAL A 28 17.58 11.97 3.65
N MET A 29 16.65 12.82 4.11
CA MET A 29 16.42 14.15 3.52
C MET A 29 17.56 15.13 3.77
N GLN A 30 18.35 14.93 4.82
CA GLN A 30 19.54 15.73 5.11
C GLN A 30 20.72 15.33 4.22
N GLU A 31 20.90 14.04 3.96
CA GLU A 31 21.98 13.51 3.10
C GLU A 31 21.64 13.68 1.61
N ALA A 32 20.38 13.45 1.23
CA ALA A 32 19.88 13.58 -0.13
C ALA A 32 18.93 14.79 -0.26
N THR A 33 19.48 16.00 -0.10
CA THR A 33 18.71 17.26 -0.14
C THR A 33 18.01 17.54 -1.47
N TYR A 34 18.40 16.83 -2.54
CA TYR A 34 17.78 16.92 -3.87
C TYR A 34 16.49 16.10 -4.00
N LEU A 35 16.17 15.26 -3.00
CA LEU A 35 15.09 14.30 -3.07
C LEU A 35 13.78 14.94 -2.59
N SER A 36 12.72 14.83 -3.39
CA SER A 36 11.38 15.25 -2.97
C SER A 36 10.75 14.22 -2.04
N GLU A 37 9.73 14.65 -1.28
CA GLU A 37 8.98 13.73 -0.42
C GLU A 37 8.37 12.57 -1.23
N ALA A 38 7.80 12.86 -2.40
CA ALA A 38 7.18 11.84 -3.25
C ALA A 38 8.19 10.80 -3.74
N GLU A 39 9.40 11.24 -4.12
CA GLU A 39 10.47 10.32 -4.52
C GLU A 39 10.94 9.46 -3.35
N PHE A 40 11.04 10.03 -2.15
CA PHE A 40 11.41 9.26 -0.96
C PHE A 40 10.38 8.18 -0.64
N GLN A 41 9.09 8.54 -0.63
CA GLN A 41 8.02 7.56 -0.42
C GLN A 41 8.01 6.48 -1.50
N SER A 42 8.28 6.84 -2.76
CA SER A 42 8.41 5.88 -3.86
C SER A 42 9.59 4.93 -3.67
N ILE A 43 10.74 5.42 -3.19
CA ILE A 43 11.91 4.59 -2.89
C ILE A 43 11.62 3.65 -1.71
N ILE A 44 10.97 4.13 -0.65
CA ILE A 44 10.55 3.31 0.49
C ILE A 44 9.65 2.16 0.01
N LEU A 45 8.61 2.48 -0.77
CA LEU A 45 7.69 1.48 -1.32
C LEU A 45 8.44 0.45 -2.16
N GLY A 46 9.31 0.89 -3.08
CA GLY A 46 10.08 -0.01 -3.93
C GLY A 46 11.03 -0.93 -3.14
N LEU A 47 11.59 -0.46 -2.02
CA LEU A 47 12.41 -1.30 -1.13
C LEU A 47 11.58 -2.34 -0.36
N GLN A 48 10.33 -2.00 -0.01
CA GLN A 48 9.40 -2.94 0.63
C GLN A 48 8.92 -4.02 -0.35
N GLU A 49 8.55 -3.62 -1.58
CA GLU A 49 8.16 -4.56 -2.64
C GLU A 49 9.30 -5.51 -3.02
N ALA A 50 10.54 -5.02 -3.02
CA ALA A 50 11.73 -5.84 -3.25
C ALA A 50 12.12 -6.71 -2.03
N GLY A 51 11.43 -6.59 -0.90
CA GLY A 51 11.72 -7.37 0.30
C GLY A 51 13.02 -6.99 1.02
N HIS A 52 13.50 -5.76 0.84
CA HIS A 52 14.71 -5.25 1.51
C HIS A 52 14.38 -4.45 2.78
N LEU A 53 13.14 -3.98 2.91
CA LEU A 53 12.69 -3.13 4.02
C LEU A 53 11.31 -3.59 4.50
N CYS A 54 11.09 -3.57 5.81
CA CYS A 54 9.79 -3.81 6.43
C CYS A 54 9.38 -2.57 7.23
N GLY A 55 8.12 -2.15 7.08
CA GLY A 55 7.50 -1.13 7.93
C GLY A 55 6.56 -1.82 8.93
N HIS A 56 6.67 -1.50 10.21
CA HIS A 56 5.82 -2.05 11.26
C HIS A 56 5.66 -1.06 12.42
N GLU A 57 4.65 -1.27 13.26
CA GLU A 57 4.38 -0.43 14.41
C GLU A 57 4.94 -1.05 15.69
N VAL A 58 5.71 -0.26 16.46
CA VAL A 58 6.22 -0.61 17.79
C VAL A 58 5.81 0.48 18.76
N GLU A 59 5.01 0.13 19.78
CA GLU A 59 4.59 1.05 20.85
C GLU A 59 3.98 2.37 20.34
N GLY A 60 3.19 2.34 19.26
CA GLY A 60 2.57 3.54 18.68
C GLY A 60 3.46 4.31 17.70
N GLN A 61 4.66 3.82 17.41
CA GLN A 61 5.62 4.44 16.49
C GLN A 61 5.84 3.57 15.26
N TRP A 62 5.76 4.19 14.08
CA TRP A 62 6.10 3.52 12.82
C TRP A 62 7.62 3.38 12.68
N MET A 63 8.08 2.15 12.51
CA MET A 63 9.49 1.76 12.42
C MET A 63 9.77 1.11 11.08
N TYR A 64 10.92 1.42 10.49
CA TYR A 64 11.45 0.72 9.33
C TYR A 64 12.63 -0.15 9.75
N THR A 65 12.60 -1.43 9.37
CA THR A 65 13.67 -2.40 9.67
C THR A 65 14.14 -3.04 8.37
N ALA A 66 15.46 -3.10 8.17
CA ALA A 66 16.05 -3.79 7.03
C ALA A 66 15.83 -5.30 7.16
N ILE A 67 15.50 -5.94 6.05
CA ILE A 67 15.35 -7.39 6.00
C ILE A 67 16.68 -7.98 5.55
N ASP A 68 17.33 -8.73 6.44
CA ASP A 68 18.45 -9.58 6.08
C ASP A 68 17.95 -11.00 5.82
N THR A 69 17.77 -11.35 4.55
CA THR A 69 17.34 -12.69 4.13
C THR A 69 18.42 -13.75 4.31
N ALA A 70 19.68 -13.35 4.55
CA ALA A 70 20.78 -14.25 4.86
C ALA A 70 20.91 -14.54 6.37
N ALA A 71 20.14 -13.84 7.21
CA ALA A 71 20.17 -14.07 8.65
C ALA A 71 19.63 -15.47 8.98
N PRO A 72 20.31 -16.24 9.86
CA PRO A 72 19.93 -17.62 10.20
C PRO A 72 18.58 -17.77 10.92
N GLY A 73 17.91 -16.66 11.24
CA GLY A 73 16.56 -16.61 11.82
C GLY A 73 15.51 -15.97 10.90
N PHE A 74 15.83 -15.68 9.64
CA PHE A 74 14.86 -15.13 8.70
C PHE A 74 13.81 -16.18 8.34
N ILE A 75 12.58 -15.93 8.79
CA ILE A 75 11.40 -16.67 8.34
C ILE A 75 10.69 -15.76 7.35
N ALA A 76 10.75 -16.10 6.06
CA ALA A 76 9.90 -15.46 5.08
C ALA A 76 8.45 -15.68 5.52
N LEU A 77 7.72 -14.59 5.80
CA LEU A 77 6.29 -14.66 6.05
C LEU A 77 5.63 -15.04 4.73
N GLU A 78 5.43 -16.34 4.52
CA GLU A 78 4.53 -16.84 3.49
C GLU A 78 3.10 -16.47 3.92
N TYR A 79 2.64 -15.31 3.47
CA TYR A 79 1.24 -14.95 3.59
C TYR A 79 0.45 -15.91 2.70
N SER A 80 -0.19 -16.89 3.32
CA SER A 80 -1.10 -17.76 2.60
C SER A 80 -2.22 -16.90 2.00
N PRO A 81 -2.73 -17.25 0.80
CA PRO A 81 -3.85 -16.53 0.19
C PRO A 81 -5.04 -16.36 1.16
N GLN A 82 -5.25 -17.37 2.01
CA GLN A 82 -6.30 -17.38 3.03
C GLN A 82 -6.06 -16.36 4.15
N PHE A 83 -4.81 -16.00 4.45
CA PHE A 83 -4.50 -14.94 5.41
C PHE A 83 -4.70 -13.54 4.79
N ALA A 84 -4.34 -13.36 3.52
CA ALA A 84 -4.59 -12.11 2.80
C ALA A 84 -6.11 -11.82 2.67
N GLU A 85 -6.91 -12.84 2.36
CA GLU A 85 -8.38 -12.75 2.32
C GLU A 85 -8.97 -12.33 3.68
N ARG A 86 -8.40 -12.79 4.79
CA ARG A 86 -8.85 -12.42 6.14
C ARG A 86 -8.55 -10.97 6.51
N ILE A 87 -7.44 -10.40 6.03
CA ILE A 87 -7.14 -8.97 6.21
C ILE A 87 -8.15 -8.11 5.43
N ILE A 88 -8.43 -8.48 4.18
CA ILE A 88 -9.41 -7.79 3.34
C ILE A 88 -10.80 -7.84 4.00
N ALA A 89 -11.21 -9.00 4.51
CA ALA A 89 -12.48 -9.18 5.21
C ALA A 89 -12.57 -8.38 6.53
N ALA A 90 -11.47 -8.16 7.24
CA ALA A 90 -11.46 -7.36 8.47
C ALA A 90 -11.62 -5.85 8.21
N SER A 91 -11.27 -5.36 7.02
CA SER A 91 -11.41 -3.95 6.62
C SER A 91 -12.78 -3.61 5.99
N CYS A 92 -13.55 -4.62 5.61
CA CYS A 92 -14.91 -4.48 5.12
C CYS A 92 -15.87 -4.88 6.23
N GLU A 93 -16.45 -3.91 6.95
CA GLU A 93 -17.36 -4.15 8.08
C GLU A 93 -18.60 -5.00 7.77
N GLU A 94 -18.87 -5.31 6.50
CA GLU A 94 -19.84 -6.35 6.14
C GLU A 94 -19.61 -6.79 4.69
N PHE A 95 -19.50 -8.10 4.45
CA PHE A 95 -19.62 -8.64 3.10
C PHE A 95 -21.08 -8.55 2.71
N LYS A 96 -21.46 -7.45 2.05
CA LYS A 96 -22.82 -7.27 1.56
C LYS A 96 -22.98 -8.04 0.26
N GLU A 97 -23.53 -9.25 0.36
CA GLU A 97 -23.91 -10.05 -0.80
C GLU A 97 -24.84 -9.21 -1.68
N ILE A 98 -24.43 -9.00 -2.93
CA ILE A 98 -25.22 -8.24 -3.90
C ILE A 98 -26.25 -9.22 -4.46
N ASP A 99 -27.52 -8.96 -4.17
CA ASP A 99 -28.63 -9.61 -4.88
C ASP A 99 -28.61 -9.16 -6.35
N VAL A 100 -28.17 -10.09 -7.21
CA VAL A 100 -28.00 -9.86 -8.65
C VAL A 100 -29.33 -9.53 -9.32
N ASP A 101 -30.43 -10.17 -8.90
CA ASP A 101 -31.75 -9.97 -9.48
C ASP A 101 -32.31 -8.59 -9.12
N ALA A 102 -32.06 -8.13 -7.88
CA ALA A 102 -32.40 -6.78 -7.45
C ALA A 102 -31.60 -5.72 -8.23
N MET A 103 -30.31 -5.95 -8.48
CA MET A 103 -29.47 -5.03 -9.24
C MET A 103 -29.88 -4.94 -10.71
N ILE A 104 -30.20 -6.07 -11.34
CA ILE A 104 -30.72 -6.12 -12.73
C ILE A 104 -32.02 -5.35 -12.83
N SER A 105 -32.94 -5.55 -11.88
CA SER A 105 -34.22 -4.83 -11.84
C SER A 105 -34.03 -3.31 -11.75
N GLN A 106 -33.11 -2.85 -10.91
CA GLN A 106 -32.77 -1.42 -10.80
C GLN A 106 -32.19 -0.85 -12.11
N LEU A 107 -31.33 -1.63 -12.79
CA LEU A 107 -30.79 -1.22 -14.09
C LEU A 107 -31.90 -1.08 -15.14
N ASP A 108 -32.84 -2.02 -15.20
CA ASP A 108 -33.96 -1.97 -16.13
C ASP A 108 -34.86 -0.75 -15.88
N GLU A 109 -35.13 -0.42 -14.61
CA GLU A 109 -35.87 0.79 -14.23
C GLU A 109 -35.14 2.09 -14.63
N MET A 110 -33.81 2.13 -14.44
CA MET A 110 -32.98 3.26 -14.85
C MET A 110 -32.96 3.42 -16.38
N ILE A 111 -32.86 2.32 -17.13
CA ILE A 111 -32.90 2.32 -18.59
C ILE A 111 -34.27 2.76 -19.10
N ALA A 112 -35.36 2.23 -18.51
CA ALA A 112 -36.72 2.63 -18.84
C ALA A 112 -36.94 4.13 -18.59
N SER A 113 -36.50 4.63 -17.44
CA SER A 113 -36.55 6.04 -17.08
C SER A 113 -35.75 6.92 -18.04
N ALA A 114 -34.55 6.48 -18.44
CA ALA A 114 -33.72 7.19 -19.41
C ALA A 114 -34.36 7.24 -20.81
N ARG A 115 -35.00 6.14 -21.24
CA ARG A 115 -35.74 6.07 -22.51
C ARG A 115 -36.96 7.00 -22.50
N LEU A 116 -37.72 7.03 -21.40
CA LEU A 116 -38.83 7.97 -21.23
C LEU A 116 -38.35 9.42 -21.28
N ARG A 117 -37.30 9.78 -20.53
CA ARG A 117 -36.71 11.13 -20.58
C ARG A 117 -36.25 11.51 -21.99
N LYS A 118 -35.72 10.57 -22.77
CA LYS A 118 -35.34 10.80 -24.17
C LYS A 118 -36.56 11.00 -25.08
N ALA A 119 -37.64 10.26 -24.85
CA ALA A 119 -38.89 10.41 -25.62
C ALA A 119 -39.58 11.76 -25.34
N PHE A 120 -39.62 12.21 -24.08
CA PHE A 120 -40.18 13.51 -23.71
C PHE A 120 -39.33 14.71 -24.16
N LYS A 121 -38.03 14.51 -24.48
CA LYS A 121 -37.13 15.57 -24.96
C LYS A 121 -37.20 15.78 -26.48
N ASN A 122 -37.86 14.86 -27.20
CA ASN A 122 -38.06 14.89 -28.66
C ASN A 122 -39.50 15.26 -29.06
N GLN A 123 -40.28 15.79 -28.12
CA GLN A 123 -41.61 16.37 -28.33
C GLN A 123 -41.50 17.89 -28.20
#